data_AF-A0A962HT61-F1
#
_entry.id   AF-A0A962HT61-F1
#
_cell.length_a   1.000
_cell.length_b   1.000
_cell.length_c   1.000
_cell.angle_alpha   90.00
_cell.angle_beta   90.00
_cell.angle_gamma   90.00
#
_symmetry.space_group_name_H-M   'P 1'
#
loop_
_entity.id
_entity.type
_entity.pdbx_description
1 polymer ?
#
loop_
_entity_poly.entity_id
_entity_poly.type
_entity_poly.pdbx_seq_one_letter_code
_entity_poly.pdbx_strand_id
1 'polypeptide(L)' 'MMRSDRFDTRVGAQVFFKCENLQRVGAFKFRGAYNAISRLSDDQRRRGVV' A
#
# COMPACT_ATOMS: atom_id res chain seq x y z
N MET A 1 -8.40 6.43 7.27
CA MET A 1 -9.26 6.35 6.07
C MET A 1 -9.66 7.77 5.72
N MET A 2 -9.69 8.13 4.44
CA MET A 2 -10.17 9.44 3.99
C MET A 2 -11.63 9.31 3.55
N ARG A 3 -12.40 10.42 3.61
CA ARG A 3 -13.81 10.50 3.21
C ARG A 3 -14.09 11.80 2.47
N SER A 4 -15.23 11.85 1.77
CA SER A 4 -15.72 13.05 1.10
C SER A 4 -17.25 13.05 1.02
N ASP A 5 -17.87 14.09 1.60
CA ASP A 5 -19.34 14.23 1.63
C ASP A 5 -19.94 14.25 0.21
N ARG A 6 -19.23 14.85 -0.75
CA ARG A 6 -19.66 14.89 -2.16
C ARG A 6 -19.81 13.48 -2.76
N PHE A 7 -18.91 12.57 -2.41
CA PHE A 7 -18.99 11.18 -2.88
C PHE A 7 -20.09 10.42 -2.14
N ASP A 8 -20.22 10.66 -0.83
CA ASP A 8 -21.25 10.01 -0.03
C ASP A 8 -22.66 10.37 -0.53
N THR A 9 -22.94 11.65 -0.78
CA THR A 9 -24.21 12.11 -1.37
C THR A 9 -24.44 11.53 -2.76
N ARG A 10 -23.41 11.44 -3.60
CA ARG A 10 -23.54 10.94 -4.98
C ARG A 10 -23.82 9.44 -5.06
N VAL A 11 -23.31 8.66 -4.10
CA VAL A 11 -23.47 7.20 -4.06
C VAL A 11 -24.62 6.78 -3.13
N GLY A 12 -25.09 7.67 -2.24
CA GLY A 12 -26.12 7.35 -1.25
C GLY A 12 -25.62 6.46 -0.10
N ALA A 13 -24.32 6.44 0.14
CA ALA A 13 -23.67 5.59 1.14
C ALA A 13 -22.39 6.23 1.69
N GLN A 14 -21.87 5.74 2.81
CA GLN A 14 -20.58 6.18 3.34
C GLN A 14 -19.42 5.54 2.57
N VAL A 15 -18.63 6.35 1.86
CA VAL A 15 -17.49 5.89 1.05
C VAL A 15 -16.18 6.14 1.79
N PHE A 16 -15.35 5.10 1.89
CA PHE A 16 -14.06 5.17 2.55
C PHE A 16 -12.93 4.94 1.54
N PHE A 17 -12.00 5.88 1.48
CA PHE A 17 -10.82 5.78 0.63
C PHE A 17 -9.64 5.24 1.43
N LYS A 18 -9.11 4.10 0.99
CA LYS A 18 -7.81 3.60 1.43
C LYS A 18 -6.72 4.21 0.52
N CYS A 19 -6.20 5.35 0.92
CA CYS A 19 -5.24 6.15 0.15
C CYS A 19 -3.83 5.54 0.14
N GLU A 20 -3.65 4.41 -0.53
CA GLU A 20 -2.34 3.74 -0.67
C GLU A 20 -1.33 4.56 -1.50
N ASN A 21 -1.80 5.57 -2.23
CA ASN A 21 -0.97 6.55 -2.92
C ASN A 21 -0.19 7.47 -1.96
N LEU A 22 -0.51 7.47 -0.66
CA LEU A 22 0.21 8.23 0.37
C LEU A 22 1.23 7.38 1.13
N GLN A 23 1.45 6.13 0.73
CA GLN A 23 2.47 5.27 1.33
C GLN A 23 3.89 5.76 0.97
N ARG A 24 4.93 5.29 1.68
CA ARG A 24 6.34 5.73 1.54
C ARG A 24 6.90 5.84 0.10
N VAL A 25 6.35 5.08 -0.86
CA VAL A 25 6.76 5.11 -2.29
C VAL A 25 5.61 5.51 -3.23
N GLY A 26 4.54 6.09 -2.70
CA GLY A 26 3.36 6.49 -3.48
C GLY A 26 2.46 5.33 -3.93
N ALA A 27 2.65 4.12 -3.40
CA ALA A 27 1.85 2.96 -3.78
C ALA A 27 1.83 1.85 -2.69
N PHE A 28 0.81 0.99 -2.77
CA PHE A 28 0.66 -0.15 -1.86
C PHE A 28 1.80 -1.18 -1.94
N LYS A 29 2.49 -1.25 -3.09
CA LYS A 29 3.49 -2.28 -3.41
C LYS A 29 4.68 -2.31 -2.45
N PHE A 30 5.00 -1.18 -1.81
CA PHE A 30 6.06 -1.12 -0.80
C PHE A 30 5.91 -2.20 0.28
N ARG A 31 4.68 -2.41 0.77
CA ARG A 31 4.44 -3.37 1.84
C ARG A 31 4.71 -4.80 1.41
N GLY A 32 4.31 -5.18 0.19
CA GLY A 32 4.56 -6.51 -0.36
C GLY A 32 6.03 -6.75 -0.63
N ALA A 33 6.69 -5.79 -1.30
CA ALA A 33 8.13 -5.86 -1.56
C ALA A 33 8.93 -5.95 -0.25
N TYR A 34 8.61 -5.12 0.74
CA TYR A 34 9.28 -5.15 2.04
C TYR A 34 9.05 -6.49 2.77
N ASN A 35 7.82 -7.01 2.79
CA ASN A 35 7.52 -8.29 3.45
C ASN A 35 8.26 -9.47 2.80
N ALA A 36 8.36 -9.50 1.48
CA ALA A 36 9.10 -10.52 0.75
C ALA A 36 10.61 -10.43 1.05
N ILE A 37 11.17 -9.22 0.91
CA ILE A 37 12.61 -8.98 1.11
C ILE A 37 13.02 -9.21 2.56
N SER A 38 12.18 -8.84 3.54
CA SER A 38 12.48 -9.01 4.96
C SER A 38 12.52 -10.47 5.42
N ARG A 39 12.08 -11.41 4.58
CA ARG A 39 12.05 -12.86 4.86
C ARG A 39 13.14 -13.64 4.13
N LEU A 40 13.97 -12.96 3.32
CA LEU A 40 15.12 -13.60 2.69
C LEU A 40 16.15 -14.00 3.75
N SER A 41 16.79 -15.15 3.55
CA SER A 41 17.97 -15.50 4.34
C SER A 41 19.13 -14.54 4.01
N ASP A 42 20.13 -14.49 4.89
CA ASP A 42 21.31 -13.66 4.65
C ASP A 42 22.03 -14.04 3.35
N ASP A 43 22.03 -15.32 2.99
CA ASP A 43 22.63 -15.80 1.73
C ASP A 43 21.86 -15.30 0.50
N GLN A 44 20.54 -15.44 0.51
CA GLN A 44 19.68 -14.92 -0.55
C GLN A 44 19.82 -13.40 -0.70
N ARG A 45 19.89 -12.67 0.43
CA ARG A 45 20.05 -11.22 0.43
C ARG A 45 21.40 -10.78 -0.12
N ARG A 46 22.48 -11.52 0.16
CA ARG A 46 23.83 -11.26 -0.40
C ARG A 46 23.90 -11.47 -1.91
N ARG A 47 23.14 -12.43 -2.46
CA ARG A 47 23.07 -12.70 -3.90
C ARG A 47 22.33 -11.60 -4.69
N GLY A 48 21.60 -10.73 -4.00
CA GLY A 48 20.80 -9.67 -4.61
C GLY A 48 19.44 -10.16 -5.12
N VAL A 49 18.56 -9.19 -5.42
CA VAL A 49 17.20 -9.42 -5.96
C VAL A 49 16.91 -8.38 -7.04
N VAL A 50 16.00 -8.70 -7.97
CA VAL A 50 15.52 -7.83 -9.06
C VAL A 50 13.99 -7.78 -9.03
#